data_AF-A0A917D3R4-F1
#
_entry.id   AF-A0A917D3R4-F1
#
_cell.length_a   1.000
_cell.length_b   1.000
_cell.length_c   1.000
_cell.angle_alpha   90.00
_cell.angle_beta   90.00
_cell.angle_gamma   90.00
#
_symmetry.space_group_name_H-M   'P 1'
#
loop_
_entity.id
_entity.type
_entity.pdbx_description
1 polymer ?
#
loop_
_entity_poly.entity_id
_entity_poly.type
_entity_poly.pdbx_seq_one_letter_code
_entity_poly.pdbx_strand_id
1 'polypeptide(L)'
;MISSTRHIHISPEIPLEDAADCNVYVIVTFPDGSRWASDFYTYRNIESIREDYVRSGACLSGAYWPAPSSLTVADHLGRERIEEIVDLYIQEGTFEYSFEYIGQVTEHDLESMDYPEDLFNPEEKFDPSYVMRQFASFEQMLGNTTPETIEWIKKRIAGK
;
A
#
# COMPACT_ATOMS: atom_id res chain seq x y z
N MET A 1 19.29 2.03 -4.10
CA MET A 1 18.56 1.65 -5.33
C MET A 1 17.64 0.54 -4.89
N ILE A 2 16.34 0.76 -5.04
CA ILE A 2 15.31 -0.21 -4.68
C ILE A 2 15.50 -1.46 -5.54
N SER A 3 15.40 -2.64 -4.93
CA SER A 3 15.49 -3.92 -5.64
C SER A 3 14.32 -4.03 -6.63
N SER A 4 14.60 -4.35 -7.90
CA SER A 4 13.56 -4.68 -8.87
C SER A 4 12.87 -6.01 -8.55
N THR A 5 13.56 -6.86 -7.78
CA THR A 5 13.05 -8.13 -7.26
C THR A 5 11.96 -7.83 -6.24
N ARG A 6 10.75 -8.31 -6.51
CA ARG A 6 9.58 -8.16 -5.65
C ARG A 6 8.55 -9.22 -5.97
N HIS A 7 7.69 -9.51 -5.01
CA HIS A 7 6.49 -10.31 -5.23
C HIS A 7 5.26 -9.40 -5.19
N ILE A 8 4.35 -9.56 -6.16
CA ILE A 8 3.10 -8.81 -6.21
C ILE A 8 1.92 -9.76 -6.08
N HIS A 9 1.24 -9.65 -4.94
CA HIS A 9 -0.03 -10.29 -4.68
C HIS A 9 -1.19 -9.32 -4.99
N ILE A 10 -2.22 -9.83 -5.67
CA ILE A 10 -3.39 -9.05 -6.11
C ILE A 10 -4.64 -9.77 -5.61
N SER A 11 -5.50 -9.06 -4.87
CA SER A 11 -6.71 -9.64 -4.30
C SER A 11 -7.91 -8.67 -4.37
N PRO A 12 -9.10 -9.10 -4.82
CA PRO A 12 -9.37 -10.41 -5.39
C PRO A 12 -8.66 -10.60 -6.74
N GLU A 13 -8.63 -11.83 -7.27
CA GLU A 13 -8.23 -12.06 -8.66
C GLU A 13 -9.15 -11.29 -9.61
N ILE A 14 -8.59 -10.72 -10.68
CA ILE A 14 -9.31 -9.89 -11.64
C ILE A 14 -9.86 -10.79 -12.77
N PRO A 15 -11.18 -10.93 -12.95
CA PRO A 15 -11.74 -11.53 -14.14
C PRO A 15 -11.45 -10.66 -15.37
N LEU A 16 -11.07 -11.27 -16.50
CA LEU A 16 -10.77 -10.57 -17.75
C LEU A 16 -11.90 -9.62 -18.21
N GLU A 17 -13.15 -9.96 -17.91
CA GLU A 17 -14.35 -9.19 -18.25
C GLU A 17 -14.56 -7.93 -17.40
N ASP A 18 -13.99 -7.89 -16.20
CA ASP A 18 -14.15 -6.81 -15.22
C ASP A 18 -12.92 -5.90 -15.13
N ALA A 19 -11.86 -6.17 -15.90
CA ALA A 19 -10.60 -5.43 -15.89
C ALA A 19 -10.76 -3.91 -16.04
N ALA A 20 -11.83 -3.44 -16.70
CA ALA A 20 -12.10 -2.01 -16.89
C ALA A 20 -13.04 -1.39 -15.83
N ASP A 21 -13.65 -2.18 -14.94
CA ASP A 21 -14.65 -1.75 -13.94
C ASP A 21 -14.49 -2.52 -12.61
N CYS A 22 -13.26 -2.62 -12.12
CA CYS A 22 -12.94 -3.31 -10.87
C CYS A 22 -12.07 -2.46 -9.94
N ASN A 23 -11.92 -2.99 -8.73
CA ASN A 23 -10.91 -2.58 -7.77
C ASN A 23 -10.24 -3.81 -7.16
N VAL A 24 -8.96 -3.67 -6.81
CA VAL A 24 -8.17 -4.71 -6.15
C VAL A 24 -7.26 -4.12 -5.08
N TYR A 25 -6.88 -4.95 -4.13
CA TYR A 25 -5.87 -4.69 -3.13
C TYR A 25 -4.55 -5.30 -3.61
N VAL A 26 -3.53 -4.46 -3.77
CA VAL A 26 -2.20 -4.86 -4.25
C VAL A 26 -1.24 -4.86 -3.08
N ILE A 27 -0.55 -5.98 -2.86
CA ILE A 27 0.53 -6.11 -1.88
C ILE A 27 1.84 -6.37 -2.61
N VAL A 28 2.81 -5.49 -2.41
CA VAL A 28 4.20 -5.64 -2.88
C VAL A 28 5.06 -6.08 -1.71
N THR A 29 5.82 -7.16 -1.90
CA THR A 29 6.77 -7.68 -0.92
C THR A 29 8.17 -7.63 -1.50
N PHE A 30 9.09 -6.99 -0.77
CA PHE A 30 10.50 -6.89 -1.15
C PHE A 30 11.36 -8.00 -0.49
N PRO A 31 12.59 -8.24 -0.97
CA PRO A 31 13.45 -9.30 -0.45
C PRO A 31 13.84 -9.16 1.02
N ASP A 32 13.79 -7.94 1.56
CA ASP A 32 14.01 -7.66 2.98
C ASP A 32 12.84 -8.10 3.88
N GLY A 33 11.76 -8.60 3.30
CA GLY A 33 10.55 -9.04 4.01
C GLY A 33 9.55 -7.92 4.27
N SER A 34 9.82 -6.69 3.83
CA SER A 34 8.87 -5.58 3.97
C SER A 34 7.67 -5.75 3.04
N ARG A 35 6.48 -5.47 3.58
CA ARG A 35 5.21 -5.54 2.86
C ARG A 35 4.55 -4.18 2.78
N TRP A 36 4.05 -3.89 1.59
CA TRP A 36 3.51 -2.60 1.20
C TRP A 36 2.21 -2.78 0.45
N ALA A 37 1.18 -2.03 0.79
CA ALA A 37 -0.13 -2.20 0.18
C ALA A 37 -0.74 -0.91 -0.34
N SER A 38 -1.54 -1.05 -1.41
CA SER A 38 -2.27 0.05 -2.01
C SER A 38 -3.54 -0.47 -2.67
N ASP A 39 -4.59 0.34 -2.57
CA ASP A 39 -5.83 0.11 -3.27
C ASP A 39 -5.69 0.54 -4.73
N PHE A 40 -6.09 -0.31 -5.67
CA PHE A 40 -6.08 -0.03 -7.10
C PHE A 40 -7.52 -0.04 -7.61
N TYR A 41 -7.93 1.05 -8.25
CA TYR A 41 -9.28 1.23 -8.76
C TYR A 41 -9.22 1.57 -10.25
N THR A 42 -10.22 1.17 -11.01
CA THR A 42 -10.42 1.74 -12.35
C THR A 42 -11.22 3.03 -12.28
N TYR A 43 -11.00 3.94 -13.24
CA TYR A 43 -11.83 5.16 -13.34
C TYR A 43 -13.32 4.83 -13.45
N ARG A 44 -13.67 3.76 -14.17
CA ARG A 44 -15.05 3.31 -14.31
C ARG A 44 -15.62 2.79 -12.99
N ASN A 45 -14.84 2.02 -12.23
CA ASN A 45 -15.27 1.54 -10.92
C ASN A 45 -15.59 2.68 -9.94
N ILE A 46 -14.80 3.76 -9.96
CA ILE A 46 -15.11 4.95 -9.15
C ILE A 46 -16.45 5.57 -9.56
N GLU A 47 -16.74 5.65 -10.87
CA GLU A 47 -18.03 6.15 -11.34
C GLU A 47 -19.17 5.20 -10.96
N SER A 48 -19.00 3.88 -11.11
CA SER A 48 -19.97 2.88 -10.66
C SER A 48 -20.29 3.01 -9.16
N ILE A 49 -19.27 3.18 -8.31
CA ILE A 49 -19.44 3.44 -6.87
C ILE A 49 -20.22 4.74 -6.64
N ARG A 50 -19.91 5.80 -7.38
CA ARG A 50 -20.61 7.08 -7.28
C ARG A 50 -22.08 6.95 -7.69
N GLU A 51 -22.38 6.26 -8.78
CA GLU A 51 -23.75 6.00 -9.23
C GLU A 51 -24.53 5.23 -8.16
N ASP A 52 -23.92 4.22 -7.54
CA ASP A 52 -24.49 3.46 -6.43
C ASP A 52 -24.79 4.37 -5.22
N TYR A 53 -23.90 5.32 -4.92
CA TYR A 53 -24.10 6.31 -3.86
C TYR A 53 -25.22 7.29 -4.17
N VAL A 54 -25.37 7.71 -5.44
CA VAL A 54 -26.53 8.52 -5.88
C VAL A 54 -27.83 7.75 -5.66
N ARG A 55 -27.87 6.45 -6.00
CA ARG A 55 -29.09 5.62 -5.85
C ARG A 55 -29.42 5.32 -4.39
N SER A 56 -28.42 5.10 -3.55
CA SER A 56 -28.59 4.74 -2.14
C SER A 56 -28.71 5.93 -1.19
N GLY A 57 -28.33 7.13 -1.65
CA GLY A 57 -28.19 8.33 -0.82
C GLY A 57 -26.91 8.37 0.03
N ALA A 58 -26.04 7.36 -0.09
CA ALA A 58 -24.76 7.31 0.62
C ALA A 58 -23.84 8.48 0.21
N CYS A 59 -22.90 8.83 1.10
CA CYS A 59 -21.89 9.87 0.86
C CYS A 59 -22.47 11.18 0.26
N LEU A 60 -23.56 11.66 0.88
CA LEU A 60 -24.32 12.83 0.41
C LEU A 60 -24.79 12.67 -1.05
N SER A 61 -25.38 11.52 -1.37
CA SER A 61 -25.83 11.15 -2.72
C SER A 61 -24.69 11.21 -3.76
N GLY A 62 -23.53 10.65 -3.41
CA GLY A 62 -22.36 10.59 -4.29
C GLY A 62 -21.61 11.91 -4.46
N ALA A 63 -21.78 12.87 -3.53
CA ALA A 63 -21.05 14.14 -3.57
C ALA A 63 -19.57 14.00 -3.15
N TYR A 64 -19.21 12.92 -2.46
CA TYR A 64 -17.84 12.57 -2.12
C TYR A 64 -17.65 11.05 -2.03
N TRP A 65 -16.40 10.60 -2.02
CA TRP A 65 -16.02 9.24 -1.66
C TRP A 65 -14.80 9.32 -0.73
N PRO A 66 -14.84 8.71 0.48
CA PRO A 66 -13.71 8.69 1.37
C PRO A 66 -12.66 7.70 0.83
N ALA A 67 -11.71 8.22 0.04
CA ALA A 67 -10.63 7.42 -0.52
C ALA A 67 -9.74 6.81 0.58
N PRO A 68 -9.19 5.60 0.36
CA PRO A 68 -8.12 5.04 1.18
C PRO A 68 -6.89 5.95 1.27
N SER A 69 -6.04 5.70 2.26
CA SER A 69 -4.76 6.41 2.48
C SER A 69 -3.80 6.28 1.27
N SER A 70 -3.79 5.10 0.66
CA SER A 70 -2.97 4.76 -0.50
C SER A 70 -3.88 4.24 -1.61
N LEU A 71 -4.05 5.03 -2.66
CA LEU A 71 -4.95 4.75 -3.77
C LEU A 71 -4.28 5.08 -5.10
N THR A 72 -4.32 4.12 -6.01
CA THR A 72 -3.95 4.27 -7.41
C THR A 72 -5.19 4.10 -8.29
N VAL A 73 -5.38 5.00 -9.26
CA VAL A 73 -6.49 4.89 -10.22
C VAL A 73 -5.94 4.72 -11.62
N ALA A 74 -6.41 3.70 -12.34
CA ALA A 74 -5.99 3.36 -13.69
C ALA A 74 -7.17 3.26 -14.67
N ASP A 75 -6.87 3.22 -15.96
CA ASP A 75 -7.81 2.95 -17.05
C ASP A 75 -8.34 1.50 -17.05
N HIS A 76 -7.47 0.53 -16.74
CA HIS A 76 -7.83 -0.86 -16.51
C HIS A 76 -6.86 -1.50 -15.54
N LEU A 77 -7.27 -2.62 -14.94
CA LEU A 77 -6.47 -3.40 -14.01
C LEU A 77 -6.25 -4.80 -14.56
N GLY A 78 -4.99 -5.22 -14.50
CA GLY A 78 -4.48 -6.53 -14.88
C GLY A 78 -3.06 -6.64 -14.36
N ARG A 79 -2.53 -7.87 -14.28
CA ARG A 79 -1.19 -8.11 -13.71
C ARG A 79 -0.12 -7.23 -14.36
N GLU A 80 -0.05 -7.23 -15.69
CA GLU A 80 0.95 -6.46 -16.45
C GLU A 80 0.86 -4.96 -16.18
N ARG A 81 -0.37 -4.40 -16.16
CA ARG A 81 -0.58 -2.97 -15.89
C ARG A 81 -0.22 -2.60 -14.44
N ILE A 82 -0.55 -3.46 -13.47
CA ILE A 82 -0.17 -3.24 -12.07
C ILE A 82 1.34 -3.29 -11.91
N GLU A 83 2.01 -4.26 -12.54
CA GLU A 83 3.47 -4.38 -12.53
C GLU A 83 4.13 -3.15 -13.15
N GLU A 84 3.64 -2.67 -14.30
CA GLU A 84 4.10 -1.44 -14.97
C GLU A 84 3.99 -0.20 -14.06
N ILE A 85 2.85 -0.02 -13.38
CA ILE A 85 2.64 1.10 -12.46
C ILE A 85 3.58 1.01 -11.26
N VAL A 86 3.76 -0.18 -10.67
CA VAL A 86 4.67 -0.40 -9.55
C VAL A 86 6.12 -0.11 -9.97
N ASP A 87 6.55 -0.56 -11.15
CA ASP A 87 7.87 -0.26 -11.70
C ASP A 87 8.10 1.24 -11.87
N LEU A 88 7.11 1.95 -12.41
CA LEU A 88 7.17 3.41 -12.54
C LEU A 88 7.34 4.10 -11.19
N TYR A 89 6.54 3.74 -10.19
CA TYR A 89 6.69 4.32 -8.86
C TYR A 89 8.05 4.06 -8.22
N ILE A 90 8.61 2.87 -8.42
CA ILE A 90 9.96 2.53 -7.94
C ILE A 90 11.02 3.37 -8.69
N GLN A 91 10.92 3.45 -10.02
CA GLN A 91 11.86 4.18 -10.87
C GLN A 91 11.84 5.68 -10.61
N GLU A 92 10.66 6.26 -10.37
CA GLU A 92 10.47 7.68 -10.11
C GLU A 92 10.75 8.07 -8.64
N GLY A 93 10.97 7.08 -7.77
CA GLY A 93 11.18 7.31 -6.34
C GLY A 93 9.92 7.84 -5.65
N THR A 94 8.75 7.39 -6.10
CA THR A 94 7.45 7.77 -5.54
C THR A 94 6.71 6.60 -4.90
N PHE A 95 7.32 5.41 -4.83
CA PHE A 95 6.68 4.18 -4.34
C PHE A 95 6.11 4.33 -2.92
N GLU A 96 6.88 4.88 -1.99
CA GLU A 96 6.44 5.08 -0.63
C GLU A 96 5.24 6.01 -0.55
N TYR A 97 5.06 6.92 -1.51
CA TYR A 97 3.92 7.85 -1.55
C TYR A 97 2.63 7.18 -2.00
N SER A 98 2.74 6.09 -2.76
CA SER A 98 1.61 5.39 -3.35
C SER A 98 1.23 4.12 -2.61
N PHE A 99 2.09 3.63 -1.71
CA PHE A 99 1.89 2.42 -0.93
C PHE A 99 2.08 2.66 0.58
N GLU A 100 1.22 2.03 1.38
CA GLU A 100 1.30 2.02 2.83
C GLU A 100 2.11 0.83 3.32
N TYR A 101 3.01 1.04 4.29
CA TYR A 101 3.72 -0.05 4.95
C TYR A 101 2.77 -0.81 5.88
N ILE A 102 2.58 -2.11 5.63
CA ILE A 102 1.66 -2.97 6.39
C ILE A 102 2.38 -3.96 7.32
N GLY A 103 3.71 -3.94 7.36
CA GLY A 103 4.50 -4.76 8.28
C GLY A 103 5.53 -5.65 7.57
N GLN A 104 6.17 -6.51 8.36
CA GLN A 104 7.04 -7.56 7.86
C GLN A 104 6.21 -8.80 7.50
N VAL A 105 6.74 -9.62 6.59
CA VAL A 105 6.23 -10.97 6.34
C VAL A 105 6.13 -11.75 7.66
N THR A 106 4.98 -12.36 7.87
CA THR A 106 4.68 -13.23 9.02
C THR A 106 4.61 -14.70 8.57
N GLU A 107 4.60 -15.63 9.54
CA GLU A 107 4.41 -17.07 9.25
C GLU A 107 3.11 -17.33 8.47
N HIS A 108 2.02 -16.63 8.81
CA HIS A 108 0.75 -16.75 8.09
C HIS A 108 0.86 -16.30 6.63
N ASP A 109 1.66 -15.28 6.34
CA ASP A 109 1.85 -14.81 4.97
C ASP A 109 2.64 -15.83 4.13
N LEU A 110 3.65 -16.47 4.73
CA LEU A 110 4.43 -17.53 4.07
C LEU A 110 3.54 -18.71 3.64
N GLU A 111 2.47 -18.98 4.39
CA GLU A 111 1.51 -20.05 4.09
C GLU A 111 0.46 -19.65 3.03
N SER A 112 0.18 -18.36 2.85
CA SER A 112 -0.99 -17.89 2.10
C SER A 112 -0.69 -17.07 0.84
N MET A 113 0.51 -16.50 0.71
CA MET A 113 0.82 -15.52 -0.34
C MET A 113 1.63 -16.09 -1.52
N ASP A 114 1.98 -17.38 -1.48
CA ASP A 114 2.71 -18.12 -2.53
C ASP A 114 3.98 -17.37 -3.01
N TYR A 115 4.87 -17.05 -2.06
CA TYR A 115 6.12 -16.37 -2.37
C TYR A 115 7.08 -17.27 -3.15
N PRO A 116 7.83 -16.72 -4.13
CA PRO A 116 8.94 -17.43 -4.76
C PRO A 116 9.99 -17.91 -3.74
N GLU A 117 10.53 -19.12 -3.93
CA GLU A 117 11.50 -19.73 -3.00
C GLU A 117 12.76 -18.87 -2.79
N ASP A 118 13.12 -18.06 -3.79
CA ASP A 118 14.32 -17.21 -3.82
C ASP A 118 14.03 -15.71 -3.59
N LEU A 119 12.80 -15.36 -3.19
CA LEU A 119 12.43 -13.95 -2.96
C LEU A 119 13.24 -13.33 -1.81
N PHE A 120 13.35 -14.03 -0.68
CA PHE A 120 13.87 -13.44 0.55
C PHE A 120 15.39 -13.44 0.61
N ASN A 121 15.97 -12.29 0.91
CA ASN A 121 17.40 -12.10 1.05
C ASN A 121 17.75 -11.44 2.40
N PRO A 122 18.30 -12.20 3.37
CA PRO A 122 18.67 -11.67 4.68
C PRO A 122 19.70 -10.53 4.65
N GLU A 123 20.46 -10.38 3.56
CA GLU A 123 21.43 -9.29 3.39
C GLU A 123 20.76 -8.00 2.90
N GLU A 124 19.58 -8.09 2.27
CA GLU A 124 18.80 -6.90 1.93
C GLU A 124 18.26 -6.22 3.19
N LYS A 125 18.15 -4.91 3.11
CA LYS A 125 17.71 -4.03 4.19
C LYS A 125 16.76 -3.02 3.60
N PHE A 126 15.83 -2.60 4.45
CA PHE A 126 14.88 -1.54 4.17
C PHE A 126 15.56 -0.32 3.56
N ASP A 127 14.98 0.25 2.50
CA ASP A 127 15.49 1.51 1.96
C ASP A 127 15.31 2.62 3.00
N PRO A 128 16.37 3.35 3.39
CA PRO A 128 16.27 4.39 4.42
C PRO A 128 15.25 5.49 4.07
N SER A 129 15.01 5.78 2.79
CA SER A 129 14.03 6.79 2.36
C SER A 129 12.62 6.47 2.87
N TYR A 130 12.25 5.19 2.85
CA TYR A 130 10.96 4.70 3.33
C TYR A 130 10.78 4.89 4.84
N VAL A 131 11.85 4.70 5.62
CA VAL A 131 11.84 4.93 7.08
C VAL A 131 11.76 6.42 7.39
N MET A 132 12.57 7.23 6.70
CA MET A 132 12.67 8.67 6.96
C MET A 132 11.34 9.40 6.77
N ARG A 133 10.53 8.98 5.79
CA ARG A 133 9.20 9.57 5.58
C ARG A 133 8.26 9.34 6.75
N GLN A 134 8.18 8.11 7.25
CA GLN A 134 7.36 7.78 8.42
C GLN A 134 7.85 8.53 9.67
N PHE A 135 9.17 8.70 9.78
CA PHE A 135 9.78 9.37 10.91
C PHE A 135 9.58 10.89 10.91
N ALA A 136 9.60 11.55 9.75
CA ALA A 136 9.48 13.01 9.65
C ALA A 136 8.15 13.54 10.24
N SER A 137 7.03 12.90 9.91
CA SER A 137 5.73 13.24 10.50
C SER A 137 5.72 12.97 12.00
N PHE A 138 6.29 11.85 12.43
CA PHE A 138 6.36 11.50 13.85
C PHE A 138 7.21 12.48 14.65
N GLU A 139 8.35 12.93 14.13
CA GLU A 139 9.22 13.95 14.76
C GLU A 139 8.46 15.26 14.95
N GLN A 140 7.72 15.73 13.95
CA GLN A 140 6.89 16.94 14.06
C GLN A 140 5.78 16.78 15.09
N MET A 141 5.12 15.62 15.14
CA MET A 141 4.11 15.32 16.15
C MET A 141 4.71 15.33 17.55
N LEU A 142 5.86 14.68 17.75
CA LEU A 142 6.56 14.67 19.04
C LEU A 142 7.01 16.07 19.45
N GLY A 143 7.48 16.91 18.53
CA GLY A 143 7.86 18.30 18.80
C GLY A 143 6.70 19.17 19.30
N ASN A 144 5.46 18.81 18.97
CA ASN A 144 4.25 19.48 19.44
C ASN A 144 3.58 18.78 20.64
N THR A 145 4.23 17.78 21.21
CA THR A 145 3.69 16.94 22.28
C THR A 145 4.34 17.28 23.63
N THR A 146 3.65 17.05 24.74
CA THR A 146 4.20 17.33 26.07
C THR A 146 5.34 16.36 26.44
N PRO A 147 6.32 16.77 27.26
CA PRO A 147 7.41 15.89 27.69
C PRO A 147 6.93 14.58 28.35
N GLU A 148 5.84 14.62 29.12
CA GLU A 148 5.26 13.44 29.79
C GLU A 148 4.75 12.42 28.76
N THR A 149 4.13 12.91 27.69
CA THR A 149 3.62 12.06 26.62
C THR A 149 4.76 11.46 25.80
N ILE A 150 5.80 12.24 25.50
CA ILE A 150 7.02 11.74 24.83
C ILE A 150 7.66 10.61 25.66
N GLU A 151 7.79 10.80 26.97
CA GLU A 151 8.36 9.79 27.87
C GLU A 151 7.49 8.53 27.95
N TRP A 152 6.17 8.70 27.96
CA TRP A 152 5.22 7.58 27.89
C TRP A 152 5.37 6.77 26.59
N ILE A 153 5.49 7.44 25.45
CA ILE A 153 5.72 6.81 24.14
C ILE A 153 7.04 6.04 24.13
N LYS A 154 8.14 6.67 24.56
CA LYS A 154 9.48 6.04 24.61
C LYS A 154 9.49 4.76 25.42
N LYS A 155 8.88 4.76 26.61
CA LYS A 155 8.77 3.55 27.45
C LYS A 155 8.01 2.41 26.75
N ARG A 156 7.01 2.74 25.94
CA ARG A 156 6.19 1.75 25.24
C ARG A 156 6.85 1.21 23.98
N ILE A 157 7.71 2.00 23.33
CA ILE A 157 8.54 1.55 22.21
C ILE A 157 9.70 0.69 22.71
N ALA A 158 10.42 1.12 23.75
CA ALA A 158 11.58 0.40 24.29
C ALA A 158 11.23 -0.88 25.09
N GLY A 159 9.96 -1.05 25.47
CA GLY A 159 9.45 -2.21 26.19
C GLY A 159 8.87 -3.32 25.31
N LYS A 160 9.04 -3.21 23.99
CA LYS A 160 8.77 -4.25 23.00
C LYS A 160 10.10 -4.75 22.43
#